data_AF-A0A521C1A5-F1
#
_entry.id   AF-A0A521C1A5-F1
#
_cell.length_a   1.000
_cell.length_b   1.000
_cell.length_c   1.000
_cell.angle_alpha   90.00
_cell.angle_beta   90.00
_cell.angle_gamma   90.00
#
_symmetry.space_group_name_H-M   'P 1'
#
loop_
_entity.id
_entity.type
_entity.pdbx_description
1 polymer ?
#
loop_
_entity_poly.entity_id
_entity_poly.type
_entity_poly.pdbx_seq_one_letter_code
_entity_poly.pdbx_strand_id
1 'polypeptide(L)' 'MDYIDDYYPQKPLVEGRDFIVDPRGFRILTRKYLTERGYCCGNGCMNCPYYPRHQKGNSNLQ' A
#
# COMPACT_ATOMS: atom_id res chain seq x y z
N MET A 1 -19.74 24.50 15.37
CA MET A 1 -18.87 24.42 14.17
C MET A 1 -17.59 23.78 14.65
N ASP A 2 -17.66 22.47 14.78
CA ASP A 2 -16.64 21.71 15.50
C ASP A 2 -15.61 21.29 14.45
N TYR A 3 -14.57 22.11 14.33
CA TYR A 3 -13.37 21.82 13.56
C TYR A 3 -12.65 20.65 14.25
N ILE A 4 -13.04 19.44 13.89
CA ILE A 4 -12.27 18.24 14.17
C ILE A 4 -11.14 18.22 13.13
N ASP A 5 -10.08 18.95 13.45
CA ASP A 5 -8.78 18.87 12.79
C ASP A 5 -8.27 17.43 12.94
N ASP A 6 -8.39 16.65 11.87
CA ASP A 6 -7.31 15.98 11.12
C ASP A 6 -6.07 15.38 11.83
N TYR A 7 -6.02 15.31 13.16
CA TYR A 7 -4.97 14.68 13.95
C TYR A 7 -5.15 13.16 14.01
N TYR A 8 -5.21 12.51 12.86
CA TYR A 8 -4.95 11.07 12.76
C TYR A 8 -3.57 10.91 12.14
N PRO A 9 -2.52 10.61 12.91
CA PRO A 9 -1.19 10.40 12.35
C PRO A 9 -1.27 9.17 11.44
N GLN A 10 -1.25 9.42 10.13
CA GLN A 10 -1.07 8.35 9.15
C GLN A 10 0.23 7.66 9.51
N LYS A 11 0.13 6.37 9.85
CA LYS A 11 1.28 5.59 10.33
C LYS A 11 2.42 5.74 9.32
N PRO A 12 3.60 6.23 9.74
CA PRO A 12 4.70 6.43 8.82
C PRO A 12 5.11 5.07 8.26
N LEU A 13 5.34 5.01 6.94
CA LEU A 13 5.83 3.79 6.30
C LEU A 13 7.27 3.54 6.75
N VAL A 14 7.56 2.29 7.10
CA VAL A 14 8.89 1.86 7.57
C VAL A 14 9.62 1.13 6.43
N GLU A 15 10.81 1.61 6.08
CA GLU A 15 11.69 0.96 5.10
C GLU A 15 12.11 -0.44 5.58
N GLY A 16 12.17 -1.42 4.67
CA GLY A 16 12.43 -2.83 4.97
C GLY A 16 11.21 -3.62 5.44
N ARG A 17 10.18 -2.96 5.97
CA ARG A 17 8.89 -3.58 6.35
C ARG A 17 7.80 -3.32 5.33
N ASP A 18 7.54 -2.04 5.05
CA ASP A 18 6.40 -1.59 4.26
C ASP A 18 6.76 -1.34 2.79
N PHE A 19 8.00 -0.91 2.56
CA PHE A 19 8.59 -0.75 1.24
C PHE A 19 10.10 -1.00 1.28
N ILE A 20 10.67 -1.27 0.11
CA ILE A 20 12.12 -1.29 -0.13
C ILE A 20 12.45 -0.25 -1.19
N VAL A 21 13.66 0.28 -1.19
CA VAL A 21 14.13 1.21 -2.22
C VAL A 21 15.05 0.47 -3.19
N ASP A 22 14.70 0.49 -4.46
CA ASP A 22 15.54 -0.04 -5.54
C ASP A 22 16.78 0.86 -5.76
N PRO A 23 17.91 0.39 -6.32
CA PRO A 23 19.08 1.24 -6.58
C PRO A 23 18.80 2.47 -7.46
N ARG A 24 17.68 2.45 -8.21
CA ARG A 24 17.16 3.58 -9.00
C ARG A 24 16.38 4.62 -8.18
N GLY A 25 16.21 4.42 -6.88
CA GLY A 25 15.48 5.32 -5.98
C GLY A 25 13.96 5.08 -5.93
N PHE A 26 13.44 4.03 -6.57
CA PHE A 26 12.00 3.74 -6.55
C PHE A 26 11.59 2.98 -5.29
N ARG A 27 10.50 3.40 -4.65
CA ARG A 27 9.89 2.69 -3.53
C ARG A 27 9.03 1.53 -4.05
N ILE A 28 9.43 0.31 -3.75
CA ILE A 28 8.69 -0.91 -4.05
C ILE A 28 7.96 -1.34 -2.78
N LEU A 29 6.63 -1.23 -2.78
CA LEU A 29 5.80 -1.66 -1.64
C LEU A 29 5.88 -3.18 -1.47
N THR A 30 5.98 -3.63 -0.22
CA THR A 30 6.01 -5.05 0.11
C THR A 30 4.61 -5.65 -0.02
N ARG A 31 4.55 -6.97 -0.25
CA ARG A 31 3.27 -7.70 -0.26
C ARG A 31 2.50 -7.48 1.05
N LYS A 32 3.22 -7.49 2.18
CA LYS A 32 2.67 -7.27 3.53
C LYS A 32 1.95 -5.93 3.64
N TYR A 33 2.60 -4.84 3.25
CA TYR A 33 1.96 -3.51 3.28
C TYR A 33 0.74 -3.43 2.36
N LEU A 34 0.85 -4.00 1.15
CA LEU A 34 -0.26 -4.02 0.21
C LEU A 34 -1.45 -4.80 0.75
N THR A 35 -1.22 -5.88 1.52
CA THR A 35 -2.26 -6.64 2.22
C THR A 35 -2.84 -5.86 3.40
N GLU A 36 -2.02 -5.25 4.25
CA GLU A 36 -2.48 -4.42 5.39
C GLU A 36 -3.33 -3.21 4.93
N ARG A 37 -3.02 -2.64 3.76
CA ARG A 37 -3.82 -1.57 3.13
C ARG A 37 -5.25 -2.00 2.79
N GLY A 38 -5.48 -3.29 2.53
CA GLY A 38 -6.82 -3.87 2.32
C GLY A 38 -7.50 -3.58 0.98
N TYR A 39 -6.85 -2.89 0.05
CA TYR A 39 -7.36 -2.75 -1.32
C TYR A 39 -6.27 -2.60 -2.38
N CYS A 40 -6.60 -3.03 -3.60
CA CYS A 40 -5.82 -2.87 -4.81
C CYS A 40 -6.05 -1.48 -5.42
N CYS A 41 -4.98 -0.72 -5.65
CA CYS A 41 -5.07 0.58 -6.32
C CYS A 41 -5.11 0.50 -7.85
N GLY A 42 -4.77 -0.65 -8.44
CA GLY A 42 -4.71 -0.85 -9.89
C GLY A 42 -3.41 -0.38 -10.58
N ASN A 43 -2.40 0.06 -9.83
CA ASN A 43 -1.16 0.65 -10.38
C ASN A 43 -0.14 -0.38 -10.92
N GLY A 44 -0.50 -1.65 -11.14
CA GLY A 44 0.43 -2.62 -11.74
C GLY A 44 1.63 -3.02 -10.86
N CYS A 45 1.49 -3.04 -9.53
CA CYS A 45 2.61 -3.36 -8.63
C CYS A 45 3.10 -4.81 -8.76
N MET A 46 4.43 -5.02 -8.68
CA MET A 46 5.03 -6.35 -8.84
C MET A 46 4.62 -7.33 -7.74
N ASN A 47 4.56 -6.85 -6.49
CA ASN A 47 4.20 -7.62 -5.31
C ASN A 47 2.69 -7.64 -5.02
N CYS A 48 1.84 -7.45 -6.02
CA CYS A 48 0.39 -7.38 -5.83
C CYS A 48 -0.13 -8.65 -5.14
N PRO A 49 -0.77 -8.53 -3.95
CA PRO A 49 -1.33 -9.67 -3.24
C PRO A 49 -2.71 -10.08 -3.72
N TYR A 50 -3.32 -9.30 -4.62
CA TYR A 50 -4.72 -9.45 -4.98
C TYR A 50 -4.93 -10.31 -6.23
N TYR A 51 -6.06 -11.04 -6.27
CA TYR A 51 -6.52 -11.78 -7.45
C TYR A 51 -7.99 -11.44 -7.77
N PRO A 52 -8.35 -11.12 -9.03
CA PRO A 52 -7.46 -10.89 -10.17
C PRO A 52 -6.51 -9.71 -9.94
N ARG A 53 -5.28 -9.83 -10.48
CA ARG A 53 -4.20 -8.87 -10.23
C ARG A 53 -4.57 -7.50 -10.79
N HIS A 54 -4.18 -6.44 -10.08
CA HIS A 54 -4.28 -5.04 -10.53
C HIS A 54 -5.70 -4.55 -10.85
N GLN A 55 -6.74 -5.23 -10.37
CA GLN A 55 -8.10 -4.73 -10.46
C GLN A 55 -8.34 -3.66 -9.38
N LYS A 56 -8.57 -2.40 -9.78
CA LYS A 56 -8.81 -1.29 -8.84
C LYS A 56 -10.03 -1.59 -7.95
N GLY A 57 -9.87 -1.42 -6.64
CA GLY A 57 -10.90 -1.70 -5.65
C GLY A 57 -10.99 -3.17 -5.21
N ASN A 58 -10.18 -4.07 -5.79
CA ASN A 58 -10.15 -5.46 -5.38
C ASN A 58 -9.52 -5.61 -3.98
N SER A 59 -10.15 -6.38 -3.10
CA SER A 59 -9.66 -6.75 -1.77
C SER A 59 -9.45 -8.26 -1.61
N ASN A 60 -9.71 -9.06 -2.66
CA ASN A 60 -9.52 -10.50 -2.63
C ASN A 60 -8.03 -10.84 -2.72
N LEU A 61 -7.50 -11.41 -1.64
CA LEU A 61 -6.11 -11.84 -1.53
C LEU A 61 -5.91 -13.22 -2.19
N GLN A 62 -4.71 -13.44 -2.70
CA GLN A 62 -4.20 -14.71 -3.21
C GLN A 62 -3.25 -15.38 -2.21
#